data_AF-A0AA52EDH3-F1
#
_entry.id   AF-A0AA52EDH3-F1
#
_cell.length_a   1.000
_cell.length_b   1.000
_cell.length_c   1.000
_cell.angle_alpha   90.00
_cell.angle_beta   90.00
_cell.angle_gamma   90.00
#
_symmetry.space_group_name_H-M   'P 1'
#
loop_
_entity.id
_entity.type
_entity.pdbx_description
1 polymer ?
#
loop_
_entity_poly.entity_id
_entity_poly.type
_entity_poly.pdbx_seq_one_letter_code
_entity_poly.pdbx_strand_id
1 'polypeptide(L)'
;MFDFSPFGWVHLSGVAFSYIAAWFVFVFPKAGPHHKLWGKIYAVSMLLAALSGFGMYEFNGGFNIFHFFSIVSIVSVSRGWWSIVQYQKTKSPRALANHYFNMCYSFMGLNLAALAQSLRIGSYSSLTDYVITVCLVYIPAVSFSVWLIQSKLMPRMIRTIVMPSPREDPFP
;
A
#
# COMPACT_ATOMS: atom_id res chain seq x y z
N MET A 1 -12.74 -26.82 -9.85
CA MET A 1 -13.14 -26.10 -8.63
C MET A 1 -11.88 -25.42 -8.12
N PHE A 2 -11.88 -24.13 -7.80
CA PHE A 2 -10.66 -23.48 -7.29
C PHE A 2 -10.39 -24.00 -5.88
N ASP A 3 -9.44 -24.92 -5.72
CA ASP A 3 -9.04 -25.44 -4.41
C ASP A 3 -8.16 -24.41 -3.69
N PHE A 4 -8.82 -23.38 -3.16
CA PHE A 4 -8.16 -22.40 -2.32
C PHE A 4 -7.92 -22.98 -0.93
N SER A 5 -6.65 -23.03 -0.52
CA SER A 5 -6.28 -23.16 0.89
C SER A 5 -6.97 -22.05 1.72
N PRO A 6 -7.25 -22.28 3.02
CA PRO A 6 -7.82 -21.24 3.90
C PRO A 6 -7.01 -19.94 3.85
N PHE A 7 -5.68 -20.03 3.77
CA PHE A 7 -4.78 -18.89 3.59
C PHE A 7 -5.03 -18.15 2.28
N GLY A 8 -5.29 -18.86 1.18
CA GLY A 8 -5.66 -18.28 -0.10
C GLY A 8 -6.95 -17.47 -0.07
N TRP A 9 -7.98 -17.95 0.63
CA TRP A 9 -9.23 -17.19 0.80
C TRP A 9 -9.04 -15.94 1.66
N VAL A 10 -8.27 -16.04 2.74
CA VAL A 10 -7.93 -14.88 3.58
C VAL A 10 -7.09 -13.87 2.79
N HIS A 11 -6.16 -14.34 1.97
CA HIS A 11 -5.35 -13.47 1.10
C HIS A 11 -6.23 -12.73 0.10
N LEU A 12 -7.06 -13.46 -0.66
CA LEU A 12 -7.95 -12.89 -1.66
C LEU A 12 -8.91 -11.85 -1.07
N SER A 13 -9.57 -12.20 0.03
CA SER A 13 -10.49 -11.28 0.72
C SER A 13 -9.75 -10.06 1.29
N GLY A 14 -8.59 -10.25 1.91
CA GLY A 14 -7.75 -9.17 2.43
C GLY A 14 -7.30 -8.20 1.33
N VAL A 15 -6.88 -8.71 0.17
CA VAL A 15 -6.52 -7.89 -1.01
C VAL A 15 -7.74 -7.11 -1.51
N ALA A 16 -8.90 -7.76 -1.65
CA ALA A 16 -10.12 -7.12 -2.13
C ALA A 16 -10.58 -5.98 -1.19
N PHE A 17 -10.65 -6.23 0.11
CA PHE A 17 -10.99 -5.21 1.10
C PHE A 17 -9.97 -4.08 1.16
N SER A 18 -8.68 -4.39 1.01
CA SER A 18 -7.62 -3.38 0.94
C SER A 18 -7.80 -2.44 -0.25
N TYR A 19 -8.20 -2.93 -1.42
CA TYR A 19 -8.47 -2.07 -2.59
C TYR A 19 -9.65 -1.13 -2.36
N ILE A 20 -10.77 -1.67 -1.85
CA ILE A 20 -11.96 -0.89 -1.54
C ILE A 20 -11.61 0.21 -0.53
N ALA A 21 -10.90 -0.16 0.55
CA ALA A 21 -10.50 0.79 1.56
C ALA A 21 -9.50 1.84 1.03
N ALA A 22 -8.54 1.43 0.19
CA ALA A 22 -7.58 2.34 -0.43
C ALA A 22 -8.28 3.39 -1.31
N TRP A 23 -9.28 2.98 -2.10
CA TRP A 23 -10.10 3.91 -2.89
C TRP A 23 -10.70 5.01 -2.03
N PHE A 24 -11.38 4.64 -0.93
CA PHE A 24 -11.95 5.61 0.00
C PHE A 24 -10.89 6.46 0.71
N VAL A 25 -9.73 5.89 1.05
CA VAL A 25 -8.60 6.65 1.61
C VAL A 25 -8.11 7.76 0.66
N PHE A 26 -8.16 7.53 -0.65
CA PHE A 26 -7.78 8.51 -1.67
C PHE A 26 -8.85 9.57 -1.90
N VAL A 27 -10.13 9.19 -1.93
CA VAL A 27 -11.25 10.10 -2.19
C VAL A 27 -11.52 11.02 -0.99
N PHE A 28 -11.46 10.51 0.24
CA PHE A 28 -11.82 11.31 1.41
C PHE A 28 -10.74 12.32 1.82
N PRO A 29 -11.14 13.48 2.37
CA PRO A 29 -10.22 14.47 2.91
C PRO A 29 -9.25 13.87 3.93
N LYS A 30 -7.96 14.13 3.75
CA LYS A 30 -6.90 13.65 4.64
C LYS A 30 -7.13 14.16 6.07
N ALA A 31 -6.76 13.35 7.06
CA ALA A 31 -6.99 13.60 8.49
C ALA A 31 -8.46 13.69 8.98
N GLY A 32 -9.45 13.60 8.07
CA GLY A 32 -10.87 13.53 8.44
C GLY A 32 -11.28 12.19 9.09
N PRO A 33 -12.47 12.09 9.69
CA PRO A 33 -12.95 10.88 10.35
C PRO A 33 -13.05 9.69 9.37
N HIS A 34 -13.55 9.93 8.15
CA HIS A 34 -13.64 8.90 7.12
C HIS A 34 -12.26 8.42 6.66
N HIS A 35 -11.30 9.32 6.43
CA HIS A 35 -9.93 8.93 6.09
C HIS A 35 -9.29 8.08 7.19
N LYS A 36 -9.49 8.44 8.46
CA LYS A 36 -9.00 7.65 9.60
C LYS A 36 -9.62 6.26 9.60
N LEU A 37 -10.95 6.15 9.50
CA LEU A 37 -11.66 4.87 9.51
C LEU A 37 -11.20 3.96 8.37
N TRP A 38 -11.27 4.43 7.13
CA TRP A 38 -10.86 3.67 5.95
C TRP A 38 -9.37 3.36 5.96
N GLY A 39 -8.54 4.25 6.52
CA GLY A 39 -7.12 3.99 6.74
C GLY A 39 -6.86 2.85 7.73
N LYS A 40 -7.69 2.70 8.78
CA LYS A 40 -7.61 1.53 9.68
C LYS A 40 -8.01 0.25 8.97
N ILE A 41 -9.13 0.28 8.26
CA ILE A 41 -9.63 -0.87 7.50
C ILE A 41 -8.58 -1.31 6.49
N TYR A 42 -8.01 -0.37 5.73
CA TYR A 42 -6.92 -0.63 4.80
C TYR A 42 -5.73 -1.29 5.49
N ALA A 43 -5.22 -0.71 6.58
CA ALA A 43 -4.03 -1.23 7.25
C ALA A 43 -4.24 -2.66 7.80
N VAL A 44 -5.40 -2.92 8.40
CA VAL A 44 -5.74 -4.25 8.94
C VAL A 44 -5.89 -5.27 7.81
N SER A 45 -6.67 -4.95 6.76
CA SER A 45 -6.85 -5.84 5.61
C SER A 45 -5.54 -6.11 4.89
N MET A 46 -4.66 -5.12 4.77
CA MET A 46 -3.35 -5.25 4.14
C MET A 46 -2.43 -6.17 4.96
N LEU A 47 -2.44 -6.05 6.29
CA LEU A 47 -1.69 -6.95 7.17
C LEU A 47 -2.22 -8.38 7.10
N LEU A 48 -3.55 -8.57 7.10
CA LEU A 48 -4.15 -9.90 6.96
C LEU A 48 -3.75 -10.55 5.64
N ALA A 49 -3.81 -9.81 4.53
CA ALA A 49 -3.37 -10.31 3.22
C ALA A 49 -1.88 -10.65 3.22
N ALA A 50 -1.03 -9.76 3.74
CA ALA A 50 0.40 -10.01 3.76
C ALA A 50 0.80 -11.19 4.66
N LEU A 51 0.14 -11.35 5.81
CA LEU A 51 0.37 -12.49 6.71
C LEU A 51 -0.10 -13.81 6.13
N SER A 52 -1.29 -13.84 5.49
CA SER A 52 -1.78 -15.06 4.86
C SER A 52 -0.93 -15.49 3.67
N GLY A 53 -0.26 -14.54 3.00
CA GLY A 53 0.70 -14.81 1.91
C GLY A 53 1.87 -15.70 2.32
N PHE A 54 2.25 -15.74 3.61
CA PHE A 54 3.31 -16.65 4.09
C PHE A 54 2.87 -18.12 4.16
N GLY A 55 1.56 -18.38 4.21
CA GLY A 55 1.00 -19.73 4.17
C GLY A 55 0.76 -20.26 2.76
N MET A 56 1.13 -19.48 1.74
CA MET A 56 0.90 -19.78 0.32
C MET A 56 2.20 -20.21 -0.36
N TYR A 57 2.36 -21.51 -0.54
CA TYR A 57 3.56 -22.12 -1.13
C TYR A 57 3.36 -22.62 -2.57
N GLU A 58 2.26 -22.27 -3.22
CA GLU A 58 1.82 -22.92 -4.47
C GLU A 58 2.74 -22.65 -5.68
N PHE A 59 3.63 -21.65 -5.62
CA PHE A 59 4.51 -21.31 -6.75
C PHE A 59 5.79 -22.15 -6.86
N ASN A 60 6.37 -22.60 -5.74
CA ASN A 60 7.64 -23.33 -5.74
C ASN A 60 7.80 -24.30 -4.55
N GLY A 61 6.73 -24.54 -3.78
CA GLY A 61 6.75 -25.42 -2.62
C GLY A 61 7.48 -24.87 -1.39
N GLY A 62 7.92 -23.60 -1.41
CA GLY A 62 8.70 -23.01 -0.32
C GLY A 62 8.74 -21.48 -0.34
N PHE A 63 9.65 -20.90 0.44
CA PHE A 63 9.82 -19.45 0.50
C PHE A 63 10.27 -18.90 -0.87
N ASN A 64 9.68 -17.79 -1.30
CA ASN A 64 9.93 -17.22 -2.63
C ASN A 64 9.85 -15.69 -2.61
N ILE A 65 10.03 -15.08 -3.79
CA ILE A 65 10.04 -13.62 -3.93
C ILE A 65 8.72 -12.96 -3.49
N PHE A 66 7.58 -13.64 -3.58
CA PHE A 66 6.30 -13.14 -3.08
C PHE A 66 6.25 -13.04 -1.54
N HIS A 67 6.96 -13.93 -0.84
CA HIS A 67 7.12 -13.84 0.60
C HIS A 67 7.98 -12.63 0.98
N PHE A 68 9.05 -12.37 0.24
CA PHE A 68 9.86 -11.15 0.42
C PHE A 68 9.01 -9.89 0.25
N PHE A 69 8.17 -9.82 -0.78
CA PHE A 69 7.25 -8.69 -0.98
C PHE A 69 6.19 -8.57 0.13
N SER A 70 5.78 -9.68 0.73
CA SER A 70 4.89 -9.69 1.90
C SER A 70 5.59 -9.09 3.13
N ILE A 71 6.87 -9.42 3.36
CA ILE A 71 7.68 -8.79 4.42
C ILE A 71 7.76 -7.28 4.20
N VAL A 72 8.11 -6.84 2.98
CA VAL A 72 8.20 -5.41 2.64
C VAL A 72 6.87 -4.72 2.91
N SER A 73 5.75 -5.33 2.52
CA SER A 73 4.41 -4.78 2.75
C SER A 73 4.07 -4.63 4.24
N ILE A 74 4.38 -5.64 5.06
CA ILE A 74 4.18 -5.59 6.51
C ILE A 74 5.02 -4.47 7.12
N VAL A 75 6.30 -4.39 6.75
CA VAL A 75 7.21 -3.36 7.25
C VAL A 75 6.73 -1.97 6.85
N SER A 76 6.37 -1.77 5.59
CA SER A 76 5.85 -0.49 5.10
C SER A 76 4.58 -0.08 5.83
N VAL A 77 3.55 -0.92 5.91
CA VAL A 77 2.29 -0.54 6.54
C VAL A 77 2.47 -0.29 8.06
N SER A 78 3.31 -1.09 8.72
CA SER A 78 3.63 -0.93 10.15
C SER A 78 4.39 0.37 10.40
N ARG A 79 5.38 0.70 9.56
CA ARG A 79 6.11 1.98 9.65
C ARG A 79 5.22 3.17 9.34
N GLY A 80 4.31 3.04 8.37
CA GLY A 80 3.32 4.06 8.05
C GLY A 80 2.41 4.35 9.23
N TRP A 81 1.90 3.30 9.89
CA TRP A 81 1.08 3.41 11.09
C TRP A 81 1.85 4.01 12.27
N TRP A 82 3.05 3.51 12.55
CA TRP A 82 3.90 4.04 13.60
C TRP A 82 4.20 5.53 13.39
N SER A 83 4.49 5.92 12.15
CA SER A 83 4.80 7.30 11.81
C SER A 83 3.64 8.26 12.07
N ILE A 84 2.39 7.84 11.86
CA ILE A 84 1.24 8.69 12.21
C ILE A 84 1.02 8.78 13.71
N VAL A 85 1.27 7.71 14.48
CA VAL A 85 1.26 7.75 15.95
C VAL A 85 2.32 8.73 16.46
N GLN A 86 3.52 8.68 15.89
CA GLN A 86 4.59 9.63 16.24
C GLN A 86 4.24 11.07 15.85
N TYR A 87 3.63 11.27 14.69
CA TYR A 87 3.14 12.60 14.29
C TYR A 87 2.09 13.13 15.28
N GLN A 88 1.18 12.29 15.78
CA GLN A 88 0.19 12.73 16.76
C GLN A 88 0.82 13.23 18.06
N LYS A 89 1.92 12.60 18.50
CA LYS A 89 2.68 12.96 19.71
C LYS A 89 3.58 14.18 19.52
N THR A 90 4.30 14.24 18.40
CA THR A 90 5.40 15.21 18.19
C THR A 90 5.04 16.38 17.28
N LYS A 91 3.97 16.23 16.48
CA LYS A 91 3.64 17.12 15.36
C LYS A 91 4.78 17.31 14.35
N SER A 92 5.76 16.40 14.34
CA SER A 92 6.92 16.48 13.47
C SER A 92 6.53 16.31 11.99
N PRO A 93 6.87 17.26 11.11
CA PRO A 93 6.63 17.12 9.67
C PRO A 93 7.28 15.88 9.06
N ARG A 94 8.45 15.48 9.59
CA ARG A 94 9.15 14.25 9.18
C ARG A 94 8.36 12.99 9.47
N ALA A 95 7.67 12.93 10.61
CA ALA A 95 6.82 11.79 10.94
C ALA A 95 5.61 11.71 9.98
N LEU A 96 4.99 12.85 9.66
CA LEU A 96 3.90 12.89 8.69
C LEU A 96 4.36 12.47 7.29
N ALA A 97 5.52 12.96 6.85
CA ALA A 97 6.14 12.58 5.59
C ALA A 97 6.42 11.07 5.51
N ASN A 98 7.00 10.50 6.56
CA ASN A 98 7.24 9.07 6.66
C ASN A 98 5.93 8.26 6.60
N HIS A 99 4.85 8.74 7.23
CA HIS A 99 3.53 8.11 7.11
C HIS A 99 3.11 8.03 5.65
N TYR A 100 3.12 9.15 4.93
CA TYR A 100 2.74 9.18 3.52
C TYR A 100 3.61 8.28 2.65
N PHE A 101 4.93 8.38 2.79
CA PHE A 101 5.88 7.57 2.03
C PHE A 101 5.60 6.07 2.22
N ASN A 102 5.52 5.62 3.46
CA ASN A 102 5.32 4.20 3.76
C ASN A 102 3.94 3.68 3.35
N MET A 103 2.87 4.48 3.48
CA MET A 103 1.53 4.07 3.04
C MET A 103 1.41 4.00 1.51
N CYS A 104 2.19 4.81 0.78
CA CYS A 104 2.25 4.68 -0.68
C CYS A 104 3.05 3.44 -1.11
N TYR A 105 4.15 3.12 -0.43
CA TYR A 105 4.88 1.86 -0.69
C TYR A 105 4.03 0.63 -0.36
N SER A 106 3.23 0.65 0.71
CA SER A 106 2.30 -0.45 1.00
C SER A 106 1.23 -0.58 -0.08
N PHE A 107 0.78 0.53 -0.68
CA PHE A 107 -0.14 0.48 -1.82
C PHE A 107 0.51 -0.10 -3.09
N MET A 108 1.79 0.19 -3.35
CA MET A 108 2.54 -0.52 -4.40
C MET A 108 2.60 -2.03 -4.14
N GLY A 109 2.82 -2.43 -2.89
CA GLY A 109 2.76 -3.85 -2.47
C GLY A 109 1.39 -4.49 -2.72
N LEU A 110 0.29 -3.76 -2.45
CA LEU A 110 -1.07 -4.24 -2.73
C LEU A 110 -1.29 -4.53 -4.23
N ASN A 111 -0.78 -3.67 -5.11
CA ASN A 111 -0.86 -3.89 -6.55
C ASN A 111 -0.11 -5.15 -6.98
N LEU A 112 1.06 -5.38 -6.39
CA LEU A 112 1.85 -6.59 -6.67
C LEU A 112 1.19 -7.86 -6.11
N ALA A 113 0.58 -7.79 -4.93
CA ALA A 113 -0.19 -8.89 -4.35
C ALA A 113 -1.39 -9.25 -5.24
N ALA A 114 -2.12 -8.26 -5.75
CA ALA A 114 -3.19 -8.50 -6.69
C ALA A 114 -2.70 -9.10 -8.02
N LEU A 115 -1.51 -8.74 -8.50
CA LEU A 115 -0.90 -9.36 -9.69
C LEU A 115 -0.57 -10.84 -9.44
N ALA A 116 0.06 -11.13 -8.30
CA ALA A 116 0.36 -12.52 -7.93
C ALA A 116 -0.92 -13.35 -7.78
N GLN A 117 -1.98 -12.75 -7.23
CA GLN A 117 -3.28 -13.41 -7.07
C GLN A 117 -4.01 -13.60 -8.41
N SER A 118 -3.93 -12.65 -9.35
CA SER A 118 -4.49 -12.83 -10.70
C SER A 118 -3.73 -13.88 -11.49
N LEU A 119 -2.41 -13.95 -11.34
CA LEU A 119 -1.55 -15.02 -11.88
C LEU A 119 -1.97 -16.41 -11.41
N ARG A 120 -2.44 -16.51 -10.17
CA ARG A 120 -2.89 -17.76 -9.57
C ARG A 120 -4.31 -18.16 -9.99
N ILE A 121 -5.24 -17.20 -10.07
CA ILE A 121 -6.66 -17.46 -10.39
C ILE A 121 -6.91 -17.50 -11.90
N GLY A 122 -6.17 -16.67 -12.64
CA GLY A 122 -6.35 -16.49 -14.06
C GLY A 122 -5.90 -17.73 -14.83
N SER A 123 -6.86 -18.45 -15.41
CA SER A 123 -6.60 -19.28 -16.59
C SER A 123 -6.42 -18.36 -17.79
N TYR A 124 -5.26 -17.72 -17.90
CA TYR A 124 -4.91 -16.96 -19.10
C TYR A 124 -4.88 -17.93 -20.29
N SER A 125 -5.72 -17.69 -21.29
CA SER A 125 -5.84 -18.60 -22.44
C SER A 125 -4.63 -18.51 -23.38
N SER A 126 -3.87 -17.41 -23.28
CA SER A 126 -2.65 -17.16 -24.04
C SER A 126 -1.67 -16.26 -23.27
N LEU A 127 -0.39 -16.27 -23.68
CA LEU A 127 0.61 -15.30 -23.21
C LEU A 127 0.17 -13.86 -23.47
N THR A 128 -0.57 -13.63 -24.56
CA THR A 128 -1.11 -12.32 -24.94
C THR A 128 -2.10 -11.80 -23.88
N ASP A 129 -3.01 -12.64 -23.37
CA ASP A 129 -3.98 -12.24 -22.34
C ASP A 129 -3.30 -11.84 -21.03
N TYR A 130 -2.24 -12.58 -20.69
CA TYR A 130 -1.40 -12.26 -19.53
C TYR A 130 -0.72 -10.91 -19.70
N VAL A 131 -0.05 -10.68 -20.83
CA VAL A 131 0.65 -9.42 -21.13
C VAL A 131 -0.32 -8.24 -21.16
N ILE A 132 -1.49 -8.40 -21.77
CA ILE A 132 -2.54 -7.37 -21.78
C ILE A 132 -2.97 -7.03 -20.36
N THR A 133 -3.20 -8.03 -19.51
CA THR A 133 -3.62 -7.82 -18.11
C THR A 133 -2.55 -7.07 -17.32
N VAL A 134 -1.28 -7.46 -17.44
CA VAL A 134 -0.14 -6.76 -16.81
C VAL A 134 -0.05 -5.31 -17.28
N CYS A 135 -0.10 -5.10 -18.59
CA CYS A 135 0.10 -3.80 -19.21
C CYS A 135 -1.06 -2.82 -18.99
N LEU A 136 -2.31 -3.29 -18.99
CA LEU A 136 -3.48 -2.41 -18.88
C LEU A 136 -3.93 -2.18 -17.43
N VAL A 137 -3.67 -3.13 -16.53
CA VAL A 137 -4.14 -3.03 -15.14
C VAL A 137 -3.00 -2.62 -14.21
N TYR A 138 -1.87 -3.32 -14.27
CA TYR A 138 -0.83 -3.19 -13.25
C TYR A 138 0.17 -2.06 -13.56
N ILE A 139 0.59 -1.89 -14.81
CA ILE A 139 1.48 -0.76 -15.16
C ILE A 139 0.82 0.58 -14.85
N PRO A 140 -0.45 0.85 -15.21
CA PRO A 140 -1.10 2.12 -14.87
C PRO A 140 -1.31 2.26 -13.37
N ALA A 141 -1.67 1.19 -12.65
CA ALA A 141 -1.88 1.28 -11.20
C ALA A 141 -0.57 1.54 -10.43
N VAL A 142 0.54 0.91 -10.83
CA VAL A 142 1.87 1.18 -10.27
C VAL A 142 2.35 2.59 -10.67
N SER A 143 2.18 2.98 -11.93
CA SER A 143 2.56 4.31 -12.42
C SER A 143 1.76 5.42 -11.75
N PHE A 144 0.47 5.20 -11.51
CA PHE A 144 -0.38 6.09 -10.74
C PHE A 144 0.10 6.21 -9.28
N SER A 145 0.47 5.08 -8.67
CA SER A 145 1.04 5.07 -7.32
C SER A 145 2.33 5.90 -7.24
N VAL A 146 3.25 5.70 -8.18
CA VAL A 146 4.53 6.43 -8.28
C VAL A 146 4.28 7.91 -8.57
N TRP A 147 3.40 8.23 -9.52
CA TRP A 147 3.01 9.61 -9.83
C TRP A 147 2.40 10.32 -8.63
N LEU A 148 1.57 9.63 -7.83
CA LEU A 148 0.94 10.22 -6.65
C LEU A 148 1.97 10.51 -5.55
N ILE A 149 2.97 9.64 -5.39
CA ILE A 149 4.15 9.90 -4.55
C ILE A 149 4.91 11.12 -5.04
N GLN A 150 5.21 11.19 -6.34
CA GLN A 150 6.10 12.21 -6.89
C GLN A 150 5.45 13.59 -7.03
N SER A 151 4.18 13.65 -7.44
CA SER A 151 3.51 14.91 -7.78
C SER A 151 2.86 15.61 -6.58
N LYS A 152 2.39 14.85 -5.58
CA LYS A 152 1.63 15.40 -4.44
C LYS A 152 2.37 15.30 -3.12
N LEU A 153 3.23 14.28 -2.94
CA LEU A 153 3.89 14.03 -1.66
C LEU A 153 5.31 14.61 -1.59
N MET A 154 6.17 14.36 -2.60
CA MET A 154 7.54 14.90 -2.59
C MET A 154 7.61 16.43 -2.46
N PRO A 155 6.82 17.25 -3.19
CA PRO A 155 6.93 18.70 -3.09
C PRO A 155 6.51 19.23 -1.72
N ARG A 156 5.49 18.61 -1.10
CA ARG A 156 5.04 18.95 0.26
C ARG A 156 6.06 18.54 1.31
N MET A 157 6.70 17.37 1.16
CA MET A 157 7.78 16.91 2.04
C MET A 157 9.01 17.81 1.98
N ILE A 158 9.48 18.17 0.78
CA ILE A 158 10.61 19.08 0.60
C ILE A 158 10.30 20.43 1.26
N ARG A 159 9.10 21.00 1.00
CA ARG A 159 8.71 22.30 1.54
C ARG A 159 8.54 22.31 3.06
N THR A 160 8.25 21.18 3.70
CA THR A 160 8.03 21.13 5.17
C THR A 160 9.24 20.65 5.96
N ILE A 161 10.17 19.92 5.35
CA ILE A 161 11.35 19.35 6.02
C ILE A 161 12.63 20.12 5.66
N VAL A 162 12.80 20.51 4.39
CA VAL A 162 14.05 21.10 3.88
C VAL A 162 14.03 22.62 3.97
N MET A 163 12.86 23.24 3.76
CA MET A 163 12.68 24.69 3.86
C MET A 163 11.58 25.03 4.88
N PRO A 164 11.83 24.88 6.20
CA PRO A 164 10.93 25.49 7.16
C PRO A 164 10.80 26.98 6.83
N SER A 165 9.58 27.51 6.81
CA SER A 165 9.41 28.95 6.60
C SER A 165 10.27 29.69 7.62
N PRO A 166 10.92 30.81 7.25
CA PRO A 166 11.49 31.71 8.25
C PRO A 166 10.41 31.92 9.30
N ARG A 167 10.74 31.74 10.58
CA ARG A 167 9.84 32.26 11.61
C ARG A 167 9.72 33.74 11.30
N GLU A 168 8.49 34.24 11.16
CA GLU A 168 8.29 35.66 11.32
C GLU A 168 8.57 35.94 12.79
N ASP A 169 9.83 36.24 13.07
CA ASP A 169 10.26 36.78 14.33
C ASP A 169 9.44 38.06 14.50
N PRO A 170 8.62 38.20 15.56
CA PRO A 170 8.01 39.49 15.84
C PRO A 170 9.18 40.46 16.04
N PHE A 171 9.34 41.37 15.07
CA PHE A 171 10.33 42.43 15.16
C PHE A 171 10.16 43.15 16.51
N PRO A 172 11.25 43.46 17.21
CA PRO A 172 11.21 44.15 18.50
C PRO A 172 10.60 45.55 18.39
#